data_AF-A0A7Y9L744-F1
#
_entry.id   AF-A0A7Y9L744-F1
#
_cell.length_a   1.000
_cell.length_b   1.000
_cell.length_c   1.000
_cell.angle_alpha   90.00
_cell.angle_beta   90.00
_cell.angle_gamma   90.00
#
_symmetry.space_group_name_H-M   'P 1'
#
loop_
_entity.id
_entity.type
_entity.pdbx_description
1 polymer ?
#
loop_
_entity_poly.entity_id
_entity_poly.type
_entity_poly.pdbx_seq_one_letter_code
_entity_poly.pdbx_strand_id
1 'polypeptide(L)' 'MKNYTHIAKIYGFKCYFNENTGEIEGVNWIENKLIELFVWIDVTFTSNDAFKIEILEKL' A
#
# COMPACT_ATOMS: atom_id res chain seq x y z
N MET A 1 19.48 -3.93 5.29
CA MET A 1 18.29 -3.11 5.64
C MET A 1 17.51 -2.97 4.36
N LYS A 2 16.25 -3.43 4.31
CA LYS A 2 15.45 -3.35 3.09
C LYS A 2 15.23 -1.88 2.73
N ASN A 3 15.40 -1.55 1.45
CA ASN A 3 15.41 -0.17 0.93
C ASN A 3 13.98 0.38 0.81
N TYR A 4 13.30 0.69 1.91
CA TYR A 4 12.04 1.43 1.83
C TYR A 4 12.34 2.90 1.55
N THR A 5 11.51 3.53 0.72
CA THR A 5 11.68 4.93 0.33
C THR A 5 10.67 5.84 1.01
N HIS A 6 9.56 5.28 1.50
CA HIS A 6 8.46 6.06 2.06
C HIS A 6 7.80 5.37 3.26
N ILE A 7 7.22 6.18 4.13
CA ILE A 7 6.13 5.78 5.03
C ILE A 7 4.84 6.21 4.34
N ALA A 8 3.90 5.28 4.15
CA ALA A 8 2.64 5.53 3.46
C ALA A 8 1.45 4.97 4.26
N LYS A 9 0.24 5.36 3.86
CA LYS A 9 -1.00 4.66 4.19
C LYS A 9 -1.58 4.07 2.92
N ILE A 10 -1.77 2.76 2.91
CA ILE A 10 -2.39 2.04 1.79
C ILE A 10 -3.74 1.54 2.26
N TYR A 11 -4.83 2.03 1.65
CA TYR A 11 -6.21 1.83 2.11
C TYR A 11 -6.42 2.14 3.60
N GLY A 12 -5.70 3.13 4.14
CA GLY A 12 -5.78 3.56 5.54
C GLY A 12 -4.83 2.85 6.50
N PHE A 13 -4.14 1.79 6.07
CA PHE A 13 -3.16 1.06 6.88
C PHE A 13 -1.77 1.69 6.74
N LYS A 14 -1.16 2.09 7.86
CA LYS A 14 0.19 2.68 7.86
C LYS A 14 1.24 1.59 7.62
N CYS A 15 2.09 1.80 6.63
CA CYS A 15 3.09 0.83 6.20
C CYS A 15 4.37 1.51 5.69
N TYR A 16 5.46 0.74 5.65
CA TYR A 16 6.65 1.09 4.89
C TYR A 16 6.44 0.69 3.44
N PHE A 17 6.72 1.61 2.53
CA PHE A 17 6.52 1.43 1.10
C PHE A 17 7.83 1.68 0.35
N ASN A 18 8.14 0.80 -0.59
CA ASN A 18 9.22 1.00 -1.55
C ASN A 18 8.63 1.35 -2.92
N GLU A 19 8.76 2.61 -3.31
CA GLU A 19 8.25 3.09 -4.61
C GLU A 19 8.92 2.40 -5.82
N ASN A 20 10.15 1.91 -5.67
CA ASN A 20 10.91 1.31 -6.76
C ASN A 20 10.50 -0.14 -7.02
N THR A 21 10.07 -0.86 -5.98
CA THR A 21 9.67 -2.29 -6.09
C THR A 21 8.18 -2.52 -5.90
N GLY A 22 7.45 -1.54 -5.35
CA GLY A 22 6.06 -1.70 -4.94
C GLY A 22 5.88 -2.51 -3.65
N GLU A 23 6.96 -2.90 -2.97
CA GLU A 23 6.88 -3.72 -1.75
C GLU A 23 6.32 -2.94 -0.55
N ILE A 24 5.53 -3.63 0.27
CA ILE A 24 4.87 -3.09 1.46
C ILE A 24 5.29 -3.93 2.67
N GLU A 25 5.67 -3.27 3.76
CA GLU A 25 5.98 -3.92 5.04
C GLU A 25 5.44 -3.13 6.24
N GLY A 26 5.50 -3.72 7.44
CA GLY A 26 5.01 -3.09 8.68
C GLY A 26 3.51 -3.26 8.92
N VAL A 27 2.83 -4.07 8.10
CA VAL A 27 1.44 -4.49 8.28
C VAL A 27 1.39 -5.95 8.74
N ASN A 28 0.36 -6.32 9.50
CA ASN A 28 0.14 -7.70 9.89
C ASN A 28 -0.48 -8.53 8.74
N TRP A 29 -0.59 -9.85 8.91
CA TRP A 29 -1.07 -10.74 7.85
C TRP A 29 -2.52 -10.48 7.42
N ILE A 30 -3.38 -10.00 8.32
CA ILE A 30 -4.79 -9.67 8.03
C ILE A 30 -4.85 -8.39 7.21
N GLU A 31 -4.14 -7.35 7.65
CA GLU A 31 -4.03 -6.07 6.96
C GLU A 31 -3.48 -6.28 5.55
N ASN A 32 -2.46 -7.11 5.39
CA ASN A 32 -1.93 -7.46 4.07
C ASN A 32 -2.98 -8.11 3.16
N LYS A 33 -3.79 -9.04 3.69
CA LYS A 33 -4.88 -9.68 2.94
C LYS A 33 -6.00 -8.70 2.57
N LEU A 34 -6.31 -7.75 3.44
CA LEU A 34 -7.29 -6.69 3.16
C LEU A 34 -6.79 -5.74 2.07
N ILE A 35 -5.52 -5.34 2.12
CA ILE A 35 -4.89 -4.52 1.09
C ILE A 35 -4.93 -5.26 -0.26
N GLU A 36 -4.53 -6.54 -0.31
CA GLU A 36 -4.63 -7.36 -1.52
C GLU A 36 -6.06 -7.42 -2.08
N LEU A 37 -7.07 -7.60 -1.20
CA LEU A 37 -8.48 -7.63 -1.60
C LEU A 37 -8.93 -6.28 -2.18
N PHE A 38 -8.60 -5.17 -1.53
CA PHE A 38 -8.98 -3.84 -2.02
C PHE A 38 -8.29 -3.48 -3.33
N VAL A 39 -7.01 -3.82 -3.47
CA VAL A 39 -6.28 -3.74 -4.75
C VAL A 39 -7.02 -4.53 -5.82
N TRP A 40 -7.41 -5.78 -5.52
CA TRP A 40 -8.13 -6.62 -6.47
C TRP A 40 -9.49 -6.04 -6.86
N ILE A 41 -10.24 -5.49 -5.89
CA ILE A 41 -11.53 -4.81 -6.14
C ILE A 41 -11.30 -3.60 -7.06
N ASP A 42 -10.35 -2.72 -6.75
CA ASP A 42 -10.10 -1.51 -7.54
C ASP A 42 -9.67 -1.84 -8.97
N VAL A 43 -8.83 -2.87 -9.15
CA VAL A 43 -8.43 -3.36 -10.48
C VAL A 43 -9.62 -3.96 -11.24
N THR A 44 -10.46 -4.76 -10.57
CA THR A 44 -11.57 -5.50 -11.20
C THR A 44 -12.72 -4.59 -11.58
N PHE A 45 -13.06 -3.61 -10.72
CA PHE A 45 -14.24 -2.78 -10.92
C PHE A 45 -13.97 -1.47 -11.65
N THR A 46 -12.70 -1.12 -11.93
CA THR A 46 -12.21 -0.01 -12.80
C THR A 46 -12.84 1.37 -12.58
N SER A 47 -13.65 1.53 -11.53
CA SER A 47 -14.53 2.67 -11.26
C SER A 47 -14.02 3.53 -10.11
N ASN A 48 -12.92 3.15 -9.47
CA ASN A 48 -12.25 3.98 -8.47
C ASN A 48 -11.05 4.66 -9.11
N ASP A 49 -11.14 5.99 -9.25
CA ASP A 49 -10.20 6.83 -10.00
C ASP A 49 -8.75 6.84 -9.49
N ALA A 50 -8.44 6.21 -8.35
CA ALA A 50 -7.06 6.07 -7.89
C ALA A 50 -6.92 5.00 -6.81
N PHE A 51 -5.84 4.20 -6.88
CA PHE A 51 -5.35 3.44 -5.75
C PHE A 51 -5.21 4.35 -4.52
N LYS A 52 -5.77 3.94 -3.38
CA LYS A 52 -5.68 4.71 -2.13
C LYS A 52 -4.31 4.56 -1.47
N ILE A 53 -3.30 5.21 -2.04
CA ILE A 53 -1.96 5.34 -1.47
C ILE A 53 -1.74 6.80 -1.07
N GLU A 54 -1.56 7.02 0.23
CA GLU A 54 -1.23 8.33 0.81
C GLU A 54 0.20 8.28 1.33
N ILE A 55 1.13 8.99 0.68
CA ILE A 55 2.52 9.09 1.16
C ILE A 55 2.54 10.06 2.34
N LEU A 56 2.98 9.57 3.51
CA LEU A 56 3.09 10.38 4.72
C LEU A 56 4.45 11.05 4.85
N GLU A 57 5.52 10.33 4.54
CA GLU A 57 6.89 10.79 4.71
C GLU A 57 7.82 10.09 3.72
N LYS A 58 8.79 10.82 3.19
CA LYS A 58 9.89 10.27 2.38
C LYS A 58 11.12 10.06 3.26
N LEU A 59 11.72 8.87 3.17
CA LEU A 59 12.88 8.44 3.96
C LEU A 59 14.20 8.69 3.22
#